data_AF-A0A949IUE5-F1
#
_entry.id   AF-A0A949IUE5-F1
#
_cell.length_a   1.000
_cell.length_b   1.000
_cell.length_c   1.000
_cell.angle_alpha   90.00
_cell.angle_beta   90.00
_cell.angle_gamma   90.00
#
_symmetry.space_group_name_H-M   'P 1'
#
loop_
_entity.id
_entity.type
_entity.pdbx_description
1 polymer ?
#
loop_
_entity_poly.entity_id
_entity_poly.type
_entity_poly.pdbx_seq_one_letter_code
_entity_poly.pdbx_strand_id
1 'polypeptide(L)'
;MFRIRALAVVFLLALPAAAHAAVPPAPQPVDAQVVGEVGRYLNGLSTLKAHFVQTAADGKQLSGTFYLKRPGRMRITYDPPDKDLIVADGLFIHYYDSELQRTSSALISRSTADFFLRKHLDLSGGDIIVSAAAAEGDTLTVTVEQAKNPLAGSLTLTLGQAPLRLLSWRVVDAEGLTTTVALS
;
A
#
# COMPACT_ATOMS: atom_id res chain seq x y z
N MET A 1 -48.36 44.69 -27.91
CA MET A 1 -49.46 44.35 -26.99
C MET A 1 -48.99 43.18 -26.11
N PHE A 2 -48.35 43.45 -24.97
CA PHE A 2 -47.75 42.43 -24.09
C PHE A 2 -48.75 42.04 -23.00
N ARG A 3 -49.03 40.74 -22.83
CA ARG A 3 -49.86 40.20 -21.75
C ARG A 3 -48.99 39.49 -20.72
N ILE A 4 -48.97 40.03 -19.51
CA ILE A 4 -48.37 39.45 -18.31
C ILE A 4 -49.23 38.26 -17.87
N ARG A 5 -48.59 37.12 -17.53
CA ARG A 5 -49.19 36.07 -16.71
C ARG A 5 -48.26 35.76 -15.55
N ALA A 6 -48.68 36.19 -14.36
CA ALA A 6 -48.07 35.85 -13.09
C ALA A 6 -48.29 34.36 -12.80
N LEU A 7 -47.26 33.67 -12.32
CA LEU A 7 -47.38 32.35 -11.71
C LEU A 7 -46.80 32.44 -10.29
N ALA A 8 -47.67 32.28 -9.31
CA ALA A 8 -47.30 32.16 -7.92
C ALA A 8 -46.63 30.79 -7.70
N VAL A 9 -45.43 30.80 -7.10
CA VAL A 9 -44.75 29.58 -6.65
C VAL A 9 -44.99 29.44 -5.15
N VAL A 10 -45.69 28.37 -4.80
CA VAL A 10 -45.93 27.92 -3.43
C VAL A 10 -44.65 27.25 -2.92
N PHE A 11 -44.11 27.73 -1.80
CA PHE A 11 -42.93 27.15 -1.15
C PHE A 11 -43.40 25.99 -0.24
N LEU A 12 -43.10 24.75 -0.64
CA LEU A 12 -43.35 23.57 0.18
C LEU A 12 -42.13 23.37 1.12
N LEU A 13 -42.32 23.58 2.42
CA LEU A 13 -41.32 23.32 3.45
C LEU A 13 -41.15 21.80 3.64
N ALA A 14 -40.06 21.25 3.11
CA ALA A 14 -39.61 19.89 3.40
C ALA A 14 -38.87 19.85 4.74
N LEU A 15 -39.32 18.99 5.66
CA LEU A 15 -38.63 18.70 6.91
C LEU A 15 -37.34 17.91 6.64
N PRO A 16 -36.21 18.21 7.30
CA PRO A 16 -34.98 17.45 7.12
C PRO A 16 -35.11 16.09 7.80
N ALA A 17 -34.97 15.02 7.03
CA ALA A 17 -34.77 13.68 7.56
C ALA A 17 -33.44 13.64 8.33
N ALA A 18 -33.49 13.27 9.62
CA ALA A 18 -32.30 13.04 10.42
C ALA A 18 -31.56 11.81 9.88
N ALA A 19 -30.51 12.04 9.09
CA ALA A 19 -29.55 11.02 8.71
C ALA A 19 -28.88 10.48 9.99
N HIS A 20 -29.08 9.21 10.28
CA HIS A 20 -28.26 8.53 11.28
C HIS A 20 -26.82 8.52 10.76
N ALA A 21 -25.97 9.37 11.34
CA ALA A 21 -24.54 9.31 11.11
C ALA A 21 -24.08 7.92 11.60
N ALA A 22 -23.66 7.06 10.68
CA ALA A 22 -23.00 5.81 11.02
C ALA A 22 -21.76 6.17 11.85
N VAL A 23 -21.75 5.78 13.12
CA VAL A 23 -20.57 5.90 13.97
C VAL A 23 -19.46 5.09 13.29
N PRO A 24 -18.31 5.69 12.92
CA PRO A 24 -17.22 4.93 12.34
C PRO A 24 -16.81 3.82 13.32
N PRO A 25 -16.53 2.60 12.83
CA PRO A 25 -16.12 1.51 13.71
C PRO A 25 -14.91 1.94 14.55
N ALA A 26 -14.94 1.60 15.84
CA ALA A 26 -13.84 1.89 16.75
C ALA A 26 -12.53 1.28 16.20
N PRO A 27 -11.38 1.96 16.36
CA PRO A 27 -10.08 1.40 15.96
C PRO A 27 -9.91 0.02 16.59
N GLN A 28 -9.68 -1.00 15.76
CA GLN A 28 -9.41 -2.33 16.29
C GLN A 28 -8.07 -2.31 17.05
N PRO A 29 -7.96 -3.02 18.19
CA PRO A 29 -6.70 -3.09 18.92
C PRO A 29 -5.60 -3.68 18.02
N VAL A 30 -4.46 -3.00 17.93
CA VAL A 30 -3.27 -3.53 17.27
C VAL A 30 -2.75 -4.70 18.10
N ASP A 31 -2.73 -5.91 17.53
CA ASP A 31 -2.16 -7.07 18.21
C ASP A 31 -0.62 -6.97 18.28
N ALA A 32 -0.11 -6.67 19.48
CA ALA A 32 1.32 -6.51 19.72
C ALA A 32 2.12 -7.80 19.48
N GLN A 33 1.52 -8.99 19.66
CA GLN A 33 2.18 -10.25 19.36
C GLN A 33 2.38 -10.39 17.85
N VAL A 34 1.33 -10.13 17.06
CA VAL A 34 1.40 -10.15 15.59
C VAL A 34 2.45 -9.16 15.08
N VAL A 35 2.47 -7.95 15.61
CA VAL A 35 3.49 -6.93 15.25
C VAL A 35 4.90 -7.43 15.55
N GLY A 36 5.12 -8.02 16.73
CA GLY A 36 6.41 -8.58 17.13
C GLY A 36 6.86 -9.74 16.23
N GLU A 37 5.97 -10.66 15.90
CA GLU A 37 6.25 -11.79 15.01
C GLU A 37 6.62 -11.33 13.60
N VAL A 38 5.82 -10.44 13.01
CA VAL A 38 6.07 -9.88 11.68
C VAL A 38 7.35 -9.05 11.66
N GLY A 39 7.60 -8.24 12.69
CA GLY A 39 8.83 -7.46 12.82
C GLY A 39 10.09 -8.35 12.86
N ARG A 40 10.07 -9.46 13.61
CA ARG A 40 11.18 -10.42 13.64
C ARG A 40 11.36 -11.13 12.30
N TYR A 41 10.27 -11.60 11.69
CA TYR A 41 10.31 -12.25 10.37
C TYR A 41 10.92 -11.32 9.32
N LEU A 42 10.42 -10.09 9.21
CA LEU A 42 10.92 -9.12 8.26
C LEU A 42 12.38 -8.82 8.52
N ASN A 43 12.81 -8.54 9.75
CA ASN A 43 14.22 -8.29 10.06
C ASN A 43 15.15 -9.49 9.75
N GLY A 44 14.65 -10.72 9.77
CA GLY A 44 15.40 -11.91 9.33
C GLY A 44 15.44 -12.11 7.80
N LEU A 45 14.52 -11.50 7.05
CA LEU A 45 14.39 -11.66 5.60
C LEU A 45 15.50 -10.88 4.86
N SER A 46 16.66 -11.50 4.69
CA SER A 46 17.82 -10.89 4.01
C SER A 46 17.70 -10.90 2.50
N THR A 47 17.15 -11.99 1.94
CA THR A 47 16.95 -12.17 0.50
C THR A 47 15.58 -12.77 0.23
N LEU A 48 14.96 -12.35 -0.88
CA LEU A 48 13.73 -12.94 -1.39
C LEU A 48 13.81 -12.98 -2.91
N LYS A 49 13.35 -14.07 -3.50
CA LYS A 49 13.05 -14.18 -4.92
C LYS A 49 11.67 -14.80 -5.02
N ALA A 50 10.76 -14.15 -5.73
CA ALA A 50 9.41 -14.64 -5.94
C ALA A 50 8.90 -14.19 -7.30
N HIS A 51 8.03 -14.99 -7.91
CA HIS A 51 7.19 -14.47 -8.98
C HIS A 51 6.09 -13.61 -8.35
N PHE A 52 5.55 -12.67 -9.12
CA PHE A 52 4.47 -11.84 -8.61
C PHE A 52 3.38 -11.58 -9.65
N VAL A 53 2.19 -11.25 -9.16
CA VAL A 53 1.11 -10.61 -9.91
C VAL A 53 0.75 -9.31 -9.20
N GLN A 54 0.92 -8.19 -9.91
CA GLN A 54 0.50 -6.88 -9.50
C GLN A 54 -0.88 -6.58 -10.11
N THR A 55 -1.78 -6.03 -9.31
CA THR A 55 -3.07 -5.50 -9.75
C THR A 55 -3.13 -4.02 -9.39
N ALA A 56 -3.25 -3.16 -10.38
CA ALA A 56 -3.37 -1.71 -10.21
C ALA A 56 -4.82 -1.30 -9.86
N ALA A 57 -5.03 -0.02 -9.56
CA ALA A 57 -6.33 0.51 -9.13
C ALA A 57 -7.42 0.40 -10.21
N ASP A 58 -7.04 0.40 -11.48
CA ASP A 58 -7.91 0.20 -12.65
C ASP A 58 -8.19 -1.29 -12.94
N GLY A 59 -7.63 -2.20 -12.13
CA GLY A 59 -7.73 -3.65 -12.32
C GLY A 59 -6.75 -4.23 -13.33
N LYS A 60 -5.90 -3.41 -13.98
CA LYS A 60 -4.86 -3.91 -14.89
C LYS A 60 -3.90 -4.80 -14.09
N GLN A 61 -3.62 -5.98 -14.65
CA GLN A 61 -2.68 -6.93 -14.07
C GLN A 61 -1.37 -6.95 -14.84
N LEU A 62 -0.28 -7.00 -14.07
CA LEU A 62 1.07 -7.20 -14.57
C LEU A 62 1.71 -8.33 -13.77
N SER A 63 2.56 -9.14 -14.39
CA SER A 63 3.32 -10.18 -13.70
C SER A 63 4.81 -9.98 -13.88
N GLY A 64 5.60 -10.66 -13.05
CA GLY A 64 7.04 -10.58 -13.16
C GLY A 64 7.77 -11.35 -12.09
N THR A 65 9.02 -10.95 -11.85
CA THR A 65 9.87 -11.47 -10.78
C THR A 65 10.34 -10.35 -9.87
N PHE A 66 10.15 -10.54 -8.56
CA PHE A 66 10.66 -9.69 -7.50
C PHE A 66 11.93 -10.30 -6.90
N TYR A 67 12.95 -9.47 -6.75
CA TYR A 67 14.20 -9.80 -6.08
C TYR A 67 14.44 -8.78 -4.97
N LEU A 68 14.80 -9.28 -3.79
CA LEU A 68 15.18 -8.49 -2.64
C LEU A 68 16.54 -8.95 -2.15
N LYS A 69 17.42 -7.99 -1.85
CA LYS A 69 18.69 -8.23 -1.15
C LYS A 69 18.95 -7.07 -0.19
N ARG A 70 18.49 -7.23 1.04
CA ARG A 70 18.63 -6.18 2.06
C ARG A 70 20.08 -6.01 2.54
N PRO A 71 20.42 -4.81 3.01
CA PRO A 71 19.64 -3.57 2.87
C PRO A 71 19.78 -2.95 1.46
N GLY A 72 18.82 -2.10 1.11
CA GLY A 72 18.95 -1.10 0.05
C GLY A 72 18.78 -1.60 -1.39
N ARG A 73 18.86 -2.91 -1.64
CA ARG A 73 18.77 -3.45 -3.00
C ARG A 73 17.51 -4.28 -3.24
N MET A 74 16.85 -3.98 -4.34
CA MET A 74 15.79 -4.80 -4.92
C MET A 74 15.82 -4.67 -6.43
N ARG A 75 15.13 -5.59 -7.10
CA ARG A 75 14.84 -5.52 -8.52
C ARG A 75 13.45 -6.10 -8.79
N ILE A 76 12.67 -5.43 -9.62
CA ILE A 76 11.42 -5.94 -10.19
C ILE A 76 11.60 -5.96 -11.70
N THR A 77 11.38 -7.12 -12.30
CA THR A 77 11.30 -7.28 -13.75
C THR A 77 9.91 -7.74 -14.12
N TYR A 78 9.30 -7.11 -15.11
CA TYR A 78 8.00 -7.51 -15.63
C TYR A 78 8.16 -8.59 -16.71
N ASP A 79 7.15 -9.46 -16.83
CA ASP A 79 7.08 -10.46 -17.89
C ASP A 79 6.65 -9.80 -19.21
N PRO A 80 7.02 -10.38 -20.38
CA PRO A 80 6.61 -9.83 -21.67
C PRO A 80 5.08 -9.69 -21.82
N PRO A 81 4.59 -8.66 -22.55
CA PRO A 81 5.36 -7.76 -23.42
C PRO A 81 6.00 -6.57 -22.69
N ASP A 82 5.66 -6.32 -21.43
CA ASP A 82 6.21 -5.23 -20.62
C ASP A 82 7.70 -5.45 -20.37
N LYS A 83 8.49 -4.39 -20.56
CA LYS A 83 9.96 -4.40 -20.36
C LYS A 83 10.40 -3.40 -19.31
N ASP A 84 9.45 -2.93 -18.51
CA ASP A 84 9.73 -2.00 -17.43
C ASP A 84 10.63 -2.67 -16.39
N LEU A 85 11.35 -1.84 -15.67
CA LEU A 85 12.36 -2.29 -14.72
C LEU A 85 12.40 -1.35 -13.53
N ILE A 86 12.29 -1.91 -12.33
CA ILE A 86 12.55 -1.17 -11.09
C ILE A 86 13.80 -1.74 -10.45
N VAL A 87 14.74 -0.87 -10.08
CA VAL A 87 15.98 -1.25 -9.38
C VAL A 87 16.23 -0.29 -8.23
N ALA A 88 16.53 -0.82 -7.05
CA ALA A 88 17.11 -0.03 -5.97
C ALA A 88 18.60 -0.36 -5.83
N ASP A 89 19.43 0.67 -5.78
CA ASP A 89 20.89 0.54 -5.83
C ASP A 89 21.57 0.63 -4.45
N GLY A 90 20.81 0.93 -3.41
CA GLY A 90 21.29 1.17 -2.05
C GLY A 90 20.94 2.56 -1.51
N LEU A 91 20.72 3.53 -2.40
CA LEU A 91 20.35 4.91 -2.03
C LEU A 91 19.13 5.41 -2.82
N PHE A 92 19.09 5.10 -4.11
CA PHE A 92 18.02 5.48 -5.01
C PHE A 92 17.22 4.26 -5.46
N ILE A 93 15.96 4.53 -5.78
CA ILE A 93 15.11 3.64 -6.56
C ILE A 93 14.95 4.26 -7.94
N HIS A 94 15.15 3.44 -8.97
CA HIS A 94 15.04 3.80 -10.37
C HIS A 94 13.89 3.03 -10.99
N TYR A 95 13.04 3.72 -11.74
CA TYR A 95 12.01 3.15 -12.59
C TYR A 95 12.37 3.46 -14.04
N TYR A 96 12.55 2.42 -14.85
CA TYR A 96 12.71 2.52 -16.29
C TYR A 96 11.39 2.16 -16.97
N ASP A 97 10.82 3.17 -17.64
CA ASP A 97 9.68 3.04 -18.53
C ASP A 97 10.19 2.69 -19.93
N SER A 98 9.86 1.49 -20.38
CA SER A 98 10.38 0.93 -21.62
C SER A 98 9.69 1.49 -22.87
N GLU A 99 8.43 1.91 -22.76
CA GLU A 99 7.68 2.52 -23.86
C GLU A 99 8.17 3.94 -24.15
N LEU A 100 8.40 4.72 -23.09
CA LEU A 100 8.89 6.10 -23.19
C LEU A 100 10.42 6.18 -23.26
N GLN A 101 11.11 5.06 -23.02
CA GLN A 101 12.57 4.98 -22.90
C GLN A 101 13.14 5.99 -21.89
N ARG A 102 12.49 6.10 -20.73
CA ARG A 102 12.84 7.10 -19.70
C ARG A 102 13.13 6.44 -18.37
N THR A 103 14.07 7.02 -17.63
CA THR A 103 14.36 6.63 -16.27
C THR A 103 13.96 7.75 -15.31
N SER A 104 13.16 7.41 -14.31
CA SER A 104 12.82 8.27 -13.19
C SER A 104 13.49 7.73 -11.93
N SER A 105 13.95 8.62 -11.04
CA SER A 105 14.67 8.21 -9.83
C SER A 105 14.18 8.97 -8.61
N ALA A 106 14.14 8.31 -7.46
CA ALA A 106 13.82 8.91 -6.18
C ALA A 106 14.73 8.35 -5.08
N LEU A 107 14.91 9.10 -4.00
CA LEU A 107 15.57 8.55 -2.80
C LEU A 107 14.71 7.42 -2.23
N ILE A 108 15.32 6.29 -1.88
CA ILE A 108 14.61 5.16 -1.27
C ILE A 108 13.81 5.64 -0.06
N SER A 109 14.42 6.47 0.80
CA SER A 109 13.82 7.03 2.02
C SER A 109 12.58 7.91 1.80
N ARG A 110 12.27 8.27 0.55
CA ARG A 110 11.06 9.03 0.17
C ARG A 110 10.02 8.18 -0.55
N SER A 111 10.26 6.87 -0.66
CA SER A 111 9.38 5.92 -1.34
C SER A 111 8.85 4.88 -0.35
N THR A 112 7.76 4.21 -0.70
CA THR A 112 7.23 3.07 0.06
C THR A 112 8.20 1.88 0.07
N ALA A 113 9.15 1.81 -0.88
CA ALA A 113 10.18 0.77 -0.91
C ALA A 113 11.14 0.83 0.29
N ASP A 114 11.28 1.98 0.96
CA ASP A 114 12.10 2.10 2.17
C ASP A 114 11.73 1.06 3.23
N PHE A 115 10.45 0.72 3.34
CA PHE A 115 9.96 -0.28 4.27
C PHE A 115 10.66 -1.64 4.08
N PHE A 116 10.79 -2.11 2.83
CA PHE A 116 11.46 -3.37 2.51
C PHE A 116 12.98 -3.25 2.49
N LEU A 117 13.51 -2.05 2.24
CA LEU A 117 14.93 -1.85 1.94
C LEU A 117 15.76 -1.40 3.14
N ARG A 118 15.15 -0.84 4.18
CA ARG A 118 15.87 -0.41 5.39
C ARG A 118 16.62 -1.56 6.06
N LYS A 119 17.74 -1.23 6.72
CA LYS A 119 18.58 -2.21 7.42
C LYS A 119 17.90 -2.83 8.63
N HIS A 120 17.17 -2.01 9.39
CA HIS A 120 16.44 -2.44 10.56
C HIS A 120 15.03 -1.87 10.50
N LEU A 121 14.03 -2.74 10.63
CA LEU A 121 12.63 -2.36 10.69
C LEU A 121 12.17 -2.40 12.16
N ASP A 122 11.89 -1.21 12.69
CA ASP A 122 11.27 -1.06 14.00
C ASP A 122 9.78 -0.73 13.82
N LEU A 123 8.92 -1.63 14.31
CA LEU A 123 7.47 -1.49 14.28
C LEU A 123 6.89 -1.02 15.63
N SER A 124 7.74 -0.68 16.61
CA SER A 124 7.33 -0.30 17.97
C SER A 124 7.03 1.19 18.16
N GLY A 125 7.13 2.02 17.12
CA GLY A 125 6.68 3.42 17.16
C GLY A 125 7.71 4.49 16.79
N GLY A 126 8.73 4.16 16.00
CA GLY A 126 9.71 5.13 15.48
C GLY A 126 9.27 5.78 14.16
N ASP A 127 9.99 5.49 13.07
CA ASP A 127 9.69 6.02 11.74
C ASP A 127 8.45 5.38 11.08
N ILE A 128 7.94 4.29 11.63
CA ILE A 128 6.81 3.52 11.12
C ILE A 128 5.75 3.40 12.21
N ILE A 129 4.51 3.71 11.85
CA ILE A 129 3.33 3.54 12.70
C ILE A 129 2.61 2.30 12.21
N VAL A 130 2.27 1.39 13.13
CA VAL A 130 1.36 0.28 12.85
C VAL A 130 -0.07 0.76 13.13
N SER A 131 -0.88 0.92 12.09
CA SER A 131 -2.27 1.38 12.21
C SER A 131 -3.27 0.25 12.34
N ALA A 132 -2.92 -0.96 11.90
CA ALA A 132 -3.71 -2.17 12.12
C ALA A 132 -2.82 -3.41 12.13
N ALA A 133 -3.10 -4.35 13.02
CA ALA A 133 -2.50 -5.68 12.99
C ALA A 133 -3.52 -6.72 13.48
N ALA A 134 -3.71 -7.78 12.72
CA ALA A 134 -4.67 -8.84 13.03
C ALA A 134 -4.17 -10.20 12.56
N ALA A 135 -4.58 -11.24 13.28
CA ALA A 135 -4.48 -12.63 12.87
C ALA A 135 -5.87 -13.12 12.45
N GLU A 136 -5.99 -13.62 11.22
CA GLU A 136 -7.23 -14.14 10.65
C GLU A 136 -6.97 -15.50 9.98
N GLY A 137 -7.53 -16.56 10.56
CA GLY A 137 -7.34 -17.93 10.06
C GLY A 137 -5.86 -18.32 10.06
N ASP A 138 -5.34 -18.62 8.87
CA ASP A 138 -3.94 -18.98 8.64
C ASP A 138 -3.08 -17.79 8.17
N THR A 139 -3.55 -16.55 8.37
CA THR A 139 -2.87 -15.34 7.89
C THR A 139 -2.69 -14.28 8.96
N LEU A 140 -1.59 -13.54 8.86
CA LEU A 140 -1.33 -12.32 9.62
C LEU A 140 -1.36 -11.12 8.68
N THR A 141 -2.07 -10.08 9.07
CA THR A 141 -2.11 -8.82 8.33
C THR A 141 -1.56 -7.70 9.19
N VAL A 142 -0.65 -6.89 8.64
CA VAL A 142 -0.09 -5.71 9.31
C VAL A 142 -0.14 -4.53 8.35
N THR A 143 -0.81 -3.46 8.75
CA THR A 143 -0.84 -2.19 8.01
C THR A 143 0.07 -1.19 8.70
N VAL A 144 0.93 -0.57 7.89
CA VAL A 144 1.91 0.41 8.33
C VAL A 144 1.83 1.70 7.53
N GLU A 145 2.20 2.79 8.19
CA GLU A 145 2.25 4.15 7.65
C GLU A 145 3.58 4.81 8.03
N GLN A 146 4.03 5.79 7.25
CA GLN A 146 5.23 6.55 7.59
C GLN A 146 4.90 7.60 8.65
N ALA A 147 5.59 7.56 9.80
CA ALA A 147 5.34 8.50 10.90
C ALA A 147 5.53 9.97 10.49
N LYS A 148 6.53 10.23 9.63
CA LYS A 148 6.86 11.58 9.15
C LYS A 148 5.96 12.06 8.00
N ASN A 149 5.26 11.14 7.34
CA ASN A 149 4.36 11.49 6.26
C ASN A 149 3.17 10.50 6.17
N PRO A 150 2.22 10.54 7.13
CA PRO A 150 1.07 9.62 7.13
C PRO A 150 0.17 9.79 5.91
N LEU A 151 0.13 11.00 5.34
CA LEU A 151 -0.63 11.30 4.12
C LEU A 151 0.00 10.73 2.84
N ALA A 152 1.20 10.14 2.92
CA ALA A 152 1.80 9.44 1.78
C ALA A 152 1.06 8.14 1.42
N GLY A 153 0.16 7.69 2.28
CA GLY A 153 -0.57 6.44 2.15
C GLY A 153 -0.05 5.34 3.08
N SER A 154 -0.46 4.11 2.82
CA SER A 154 -0.23 2.95 3.69
C SER A 154 0.26 1.72 2.94
N LEU A 155 0.93 0.83 3.66
CA LEU A 155 1.36 -0.48 3.19
C LEU A 155 0.74 -1.55 4.09
N THR A 156 -0.10 -2.40 3.52
CA THR A 156 -0.64 -3.59 4.19
C THR A 156 0.15 -4.81 3.72
N LEU A 157 0.74 -5.57 4.64
CA LEU A 157 1.36 -6.86 4.37
C LEU A 157 0.40 -7.98 4.76
N THR A 158 0.38 -9.05 3.96
CA THR A 158 -0.28 -10.30 4.32
C THR A 158 0.75 -11.42 4.33
N LEU A 159 0.81 -12.12 5.46
CA LEU A 159 1.73 -13.23 5.68
C LEU A 159 0.94 -14.50 5.96
N GLY A 160 1.40 -15.63 5.42
CA GLY A 160 0.90 -16.94 5.80
C GLY A 160 1.51 -17.38 7.11
N GLN A 161 0.76 -18.11 7.93
CA GLN A 161 1.23 -18.71 9.17
C GLN A 161 1.70 -20.15 8.94
N ALA A 162 2.65 -20.60 9.77
CA ALA A 162 3.13 -22.00 9.81
C ALA A 162 3.52 -22.63 8.44
N PRO A 163 4.60 -22.16 7.77
CA PRO A 163 5.58 -21.18 8.24
C PRO A 163 5.21 -19.74 7.88
N LEU A 164 5.73 -18.81 8.68
CA LEU A 164 5.72 -17.37 8.38
C LEU A 164 6.36 -17.11 7.02
N ARG A 165 5.56 -16.63 6.07
CA ARG A 165 6.02 -16.23 4.74
C ARG A 165 5.22 -15.04 4.22
N LEU A 166 5.89 -14.11 3.55
CA LEU A 166 5.22 -12.99 2.90
C LEU A 166 4.43 -13.53 1.68
N LEU A 167 3.13 -13.31 1.67
CA LEU A 167 2.24 -13.74 0.58
C LEU A 167 1.92 -12.59 -0.35
N SER A 168 1.63 -11.41 0.20
CA SER A 168 1.30 -10.24 -0.60
C SER A 168 1.58 -8.97 0.16
N TRP A 169 1.59 -7.86 -0.59
CA TRP A 169 1.46 -6.54 -0.02
C TRP A 169 0.53 -5.68 -0.86
N ARG A 170 -0.08 -4.70 -0.21
CA ARG A 170 -0.97 -3.72 -0.82
C ARG A 170 -0.51 -2.33 -0.44
N VAL A 171 -0.28 -1.49 -1.43
CA VAL A 171 0.02 -0.07 -1.25
C VAL A 171 -1.25 0.71 -1.55
N VAL A 172 -1.60 1.62 -0.66
CA VAL A 172 -2.55 2.70 -0.92
C VAL A 172 -1.73 3.97 -0.94
N ASP A 173 -1.80 4.78 -1.99
CA ASP A 173 -1.07 6.05 -2.07
C ASP A 173 -1.88 7.24 -1.50
N ALA A 174 -1.32 8.44 -1.61
CA ALA A 174 -1.94 9.69 -1.13
C ALA A 174 -3.26 10.05 -1.84
N GLU A 175 -3.50 9.51 -3.04
CA GLU A 175 -4.73 9.72 -3.81
C GLU A 175 -5.77 8.63 -3.52
N GLY A 176 -5.42 7.65 -2.68
CA GLY A 176 -6.27 6.50 -2.34
C GLY A 176 -6.23 5.39 -3.38
N LEU A 177 -5.37 5.49 -4.39
CA LEU A 177 -5.23 4.45 -5.41
C LEU A 177 -4.55 3.24 -4.79
N THR A 178 -5.11 2.07 -5.07
CA THR A 178 -4.67 0.82 -4.49
C THR A 178 -3.91 -0.01 -5.51
N THR A 179 -2.70 -0.42 -5.16
CA THR A 179 -1.91 -1.40 -5.90
C THR A 179 -1.65 -2.61 -5.02
N THR A 180 -1.99 -3.81 -5.48
CA THR A 180 -1.75 -5.07 -4.75
C THR A 180 -0.73 -5.90 -5.49
N VAL A 181 0.22 -6.49 -4.78
CA VAL A 181 1.21 -7.44 -5.31
C VAL A 181 1.10 -8.74 -4.54
N ALA A 182 0.74 -9.82 -5.24
CA ALA A 182 0.72 -11.18 -4.71
C ALA A 182 1.99 -11.92 -5.15
N LEU A 183 2.60 -12.69 -4.24
CA LEU A 183 3.81 -13.47 -4.47
C LEU A 183 3.48 -14.96 -4.62
N SER A 184 4.24 -15.65 -5.47
CA SER A 184 4.20 -17.12 -5.64
C SER A 184 5.58 -17.78 -5.59
#